data_AF-A0A4U8W679-F1
#
_entry.id   AF-A0A4U8W679-F1
#
_cell.length_a   1.000
_cell.length_b   1.000
_cell.length_c   1.000
_cell.angle_alpha   90.00
_cell.angle_beta   90.00
_cell.angle_gamma   90.00
#
_symmetry.space_group_name_H-M   'P 1'
#
loop_
_entity.id
_entity.type
_entity.pdbx_description
1 polymer ?
#
loop_
_entity_poly.entity_id
_entity_poly.type
_entity_poly.pdbx_seq_one_letter_code
_entity_poly.pdbx_strand_id
1 'polypeptide(L)'
;MRARPTALAWIDSEISAAPEWDAAQVQRLARRLGFDLVFPAERSSLPLIEQVRSADVDAVIVAASSHIDPLTMDAIMHICDVEFVRPRMSFARWTVVGP
;
A
#
# COMPACT_ATOMS: atom_id res chain seq x y z
N MET A 1 7.60 19.50 -6.28
CA MET A 1 6.23 19.02 -5.98
C MET A 1 5.92 17.91 -6.95
N ARG A 2 5.68 16.67 -6.48
CA ARG A 2 5.12 15.63 -7.37
C ARG A 2 3.75 16.12 -7.87
N ALA A 3 3.49 16.03 -9.17
CA ALA A 3 2.26 16.54 -9.77
C ALA A 3 1.02 15.72 -9.39
N ARG A 4 1.22 14.47 -8.96
CA ARG A 4 0.21 13.54 -8.48
C ARG A 4 0.75 12.73 -7.32
N PRO A 5 -0.09 12.39 -6.33
CA PRO A 5 0.32 11.51 -5.26
C PRO A 5 0.56 10.10 -5.82
N THR A 6 1.52 9.40 -5.23
CA THR A 6 1.97 8.07 -5.64
C THR A 6 1.56 7.02 -4.61
N ALA A 7 1.18 5.83 -5.08
CA ALA A 7 0.85 4.72 -4.20
C ALA A 7 1.64 3.47 -4.56
N LEU A 8 2.08 2.70 -3.56
CA LEU A 8 2.66 1.37 -3.76
C LEU A 8 1.57 0.30 -3.69
N ALA A 9 1.51 -0.60 -4.67
CA ALA A 9 0.66 -1.78 -4.62
C ALA A 9 1.27 -2.86 -3.72
N TRP A 10 0.50 -3.40 -2.78
CA TRP A 10 0.90 -4.56 -1.97
C TRP A 10 -0.06 -5.73 -2.13
N ILE A 11 0.50 -6.86 -2.55
CA ILE A 11 -0.18 -8.14 -2.70
C ILE A 11 0.78 -9.21 -2.17
N ASP A 12 0.45 -9.80 -1.04
CA ASP A 12 1.16 -10.96 -0.54
C ASP A 12 0.93 -12.16 -1.48
N SER A 13 1.99 -12.65 -2.10
CA SER A 13 1.97 -13.78 -3.04
C SER A 13 1.74 -15.13 -2.36
N GLU A 14 2.03 -15.26 -1.06
CA GLU A 14 1.80 -16.50 -0.31
C GLU A 14 0.33 -16.67 0.06
N ILE A 15 -0.40 -15.56 0.20
CA ILE A 15 -1.80 -15.53 0.64
C ILE A 15 -2.75 -15.36 -0.56
N SER A 16 -2.33 -14.68 -1.62
CA SER A 16 -3.20 -14.42 -2.78
C SER A 16 -3.50 -15.71 -3.56
N ALA A 17 -4.79 -16.04 -3.65
CA ALA A 17 -5.28 -17.12 -4.51
C ALA A 17 -5.42 -16.70 -5.98
N ALA A 18 -5.44 -15.40 -6.27
CA ALA A 18 -5.62 -14.85 -7.62
C ALA A 18 -4.87 -13.50 -7.77
N PRO A 19 -3.52 -13.52 -7.89
CA PRO A 19 -2.71 -12.30 -7.88
C PRO A 19 -3.07 -11.28 -8.97
N GLU A 20 -3.44 -11.76 -10.17
CA GLU A 20 -3.87 -10.91 -11.28
C GLU A 20 -5.18 -10.17 -10.97
N TRP A 21 -6.11 -10.84 -10.28
CA TRP A 21 -7.37 -10.24 -9.87
C TRP A 21 -7.14 -9.20 -8.76
N ASP A 22 -6.29 -9.51 -7.79
CA ASP A 22 -5.93 -8.58 -6.72
C ASP A 22 -5.23 -7.34 -7.30
N ALA A 23 -4.30 -7.51 -8.24
CA ALA A 23 -3.62 -6.43 -8.94
C ALA A 23 -4.60 -5.54 -9.72
N ALA A 24 -5.55 -6.13 -10.46
CA ALA A 24 -6.58 -5.38 -11.17
C ALA A 24 -7.45 -4.54 -10.22
N GLN A 25 -7.74 -5.05 -9.02
CA GLN A 25 -8.57 -4.35 -8.04
C GLN A 25 -7.81 -3.23 -7.32
N VAL A 26 -6.54 -3.47 -6.98
CA VAL A 26 -5.61 -2.44 -6.47
C VAL A 26 -5.46 -1.31 -7.50
N GLN A 27 -5.21 -1.63 -8.77
CA GLN A 27 -5.11 -0.65 -9.85
C GLN A 27 -6.39 0.14 -10.05
N ARG A 28 -7.55 -0.53 -9.96
CA ARG A 28 -8.86 0.14 -10.06
C ARG A 28 -9.07 1.12 -8.90
N LEU A 29 -8.68 0.75 -7.67
CA LEU A 29 -8.80 1.63 -6.51
C LEU A 29 -7.84 2.83 -6.62
N ALA A 30 -6.57 2.59 -6.97
CA ALA A 30 -5.56 3.64 -7.14
C ALA A 30 -6.04 4.73 -8.11
N ARG A 31 -6.53 4.30 -9.30
CA ARG A 31 -7.09 5.21 -10.30
C ARG A 31 -8.31 5.98 -9.79
N ARG A 32 -9.17 5.33 -9.00
CA ARG A 32 -10.36 5.99 -8.42
C ARG A 32 -9.97 7.05 -7.40
N LEU A 33 -8.90 6.83 -6.65
CA LEU A 33 -8.37 7.76 -5.64
C LEU A 33 -7.43 8.83 -6.24
N GLY A 34 -7.03 8.67 -7.50
CA GLY A 34 -6.17 9.63 -8.19
C GLY A 34 -4.67 9.42 -7.94
N PHE A 35 -4.27 8.24 -7.47
CA PHE A 35 -2.86 7.87 -7.30
C PHE A 35 -2.25 7.37 -8.60
N ASP A 36 -1.00 7.76 -8.86
CA ASP A 36 -0.14 7.06 -9.80
C ASP A 36 0.43 5.81 -9.08
N LEU A 37 0.07 4.63 -9.58
CA LEU A 37 0.38 3.36 -8.92
C LEU A 37 1.76 2.82 -9.31
N VAL A 38 2.54 2.42 -8.32
CA VAL A 38 3.83 1.75 -8.45
C VAL A 38 3.66 0.29 -8.00
N PHE A 39 4.03 -0.65 -8.86
CA PHE A 39 4.18 -2.04 -8.45
C PHE A 39 5.61 -2.28 -7.97
N PRO A 40 5.81 -2.96 -6.83
CA PRO A 40 7.14 -3.36 -6.41
C PRO A 40 7.76 -4.30 -7.46
N ALA A 41 9.09 -4.31 -7.54
CA ALA A 41 9.79 -5.25 -8.42
C ALA A 41 9.38 -6.68 -8.06
N GLU A 42 9.02 -7.49 -9.06
CA GLU A 42 8.43 -8.84 -8.92
C GLU A 42 9.22 -9.81 -8.03
N ARG A 43 10.49 -9.51 -7.74
CA ARG A 43 11.40 -10.32 -6.91
C ARG A 43 12.11 -9.50 -5.84
N SER A 44 11.48 -8.46 -5.32
CA SER A 44 12.03 -7.73 -4.19
C SER A 44 12.04 -8.63 -2.96
N SER A 45 13.24 -8.99 -2.49
CA SER A 45 13.45 -9.70 -1.22
C SER A 45 13.40 -8.77 -0.01
N LEU A 46 13.17 -7.47 -0.22
CA LEU A 46 13.10 -6.50 0.86
C LEU A 46 11.76 -6.62 1.61
N PRO A 47 11.75 -6.48 2.94
CA PRO A 47 10.51 -6.32 3.70
C PRO A 47 9.68 -5.16 3.14
N LEU A 48 8.35 -5.26 3.20
CA LEU A 48 7.42 -4.23 2.69
C LEU A 48 7.79 -2.82 3.19
N ILE A 49 8.11 -2.68 4.48
CA ILE A 49 8.47 -1.39 5.07
C ILE A 49 9.67 -0.73 4.37
N GLU A 50 10.67 -1.51 3.97
CA GLU A 50 11.85 -1.02 3.25
C GLU A 50 11.54 -0.66 1.80
N GLN A 51 10.62 -1.39 1.17
CA GLN A 51 10.13 -1.04 -0.16
C GLN A 51 9.38 0.29 -0.14
N VAL A 52 8.51 0.51 0.86
CA VAL A 52 7.78 1.77 1.06
C VAL A 52 8.76 2.92 1.29
N ARG A 53 9.74 2.72 2.19
CA ARG A 53 10.77 3.72 2.49
C ARG A 53 11.62 4.06 1.26
N SER A 54 12.02 3.07 0.48
CA SER A 54 12.82 3.27 -0.72
C SER A 54 12.04 3.91 -1.87
N ALA A 55 10.73 3.62 -1.97
CA ALA A 55 9.89 4.15 -3.04
C ALA A 55 9.43 5.59 -2.76
N ASP A 56 9.46 6.02 -1.49
CA ASP A 56 9.04 7.37 -1.05
C ASP A 56 7.62 7.70 -1.58
N VAL A 57 6.68 6.81 -1.29
CA VAL A 57 5.29 6.89 -1.75
C VAL A 57 4.39 7.58 -0.73
N ASP A 58 3.30 8.18 -1.20
CA ASP A 58 2.32 8.89 -0.37
C ASP A 58 1.33 7.93 0.31
N ALA A 59 1.09 6.75 -0.30
CA ALA A 59 0.22 5.72 0.24
C ALA A 59 0.66 4.29 -0.13
N VAL A 60 0.19 3.30 0.62
CA VAL A 60 0.24 1.87 0.26
C VAL A 60 -1.17 1.37 0.05
N ILE A 61 -1.44 0.73 -1.08
CA ILE A 61 -2.73 0.11 -1.38
C ILE A 61 -2.59 -1.41 -1.25
N VAL A 62 -3.29 -1.98 -0.27
CA VAL A 62 -3.27 -3.40 0.07
C VAL A 62 -4.52 -4.10 -0.45
N ALA A 63 -4.35 -5.27 -1.09
CA ALA A 63 -5.47 -6.02 -1.69
C ALA A 63 -6.56 -6.42 -0.66
N ALA A 64 -6.16 -6.93 0.50
CA ALA A 64 -7.06 -7.17 1.62
C ALA A 64 -6.32 -7.16 2.96
N SER A 65 -7.05 -6.99 4.06
CA SER A 65 -6.45 -6.97 5.42
C SER A 65 -5.68 -8.24 5.78
N SER A 66 -5.95 -9.36 5.10
CA SER A 66 -5.20 -10.61 5.27
C SER A 66 -3.80 -10.58 4.67
N HIS A 67 -3.46 -9.64 3.78
CA HIS A 67 -2.15 -9.57 3.13
C HIS A 67 -1.11 -8.80 3.95
N ILE A 68 -1.47 -8.28 5.13
CA ILE A 68 -0.56 -7.50 5.96
C ILE A 68 -0.83 -7.79 7.43
N ASP A 69 0.22 -8.05 8.19
CA ASP A 69 0.09 -8.22 9.62
C ASP A 69 -0.03 -6.85 10.33
N PRO A 70 -0.62 -6.80 11.54
CA PRO A 70 -0.84 -5.54 12.25
C PRO A 70 0.45 -4.76 12.57
N LEU A 71 1.58 -5.42 12.80
CA LEU A 71 2.84 -4.76 13.15
C LEU A 71 3.45 -4.08 11.92
N THR A 72 3.43 -4.76 10.77
CA THR A 72 3.85 -4.16 9.50
C THR A 72 2.94 -2.99 9.11
N MET A 73 1.63 -3.13 9.32
CA MET A 73 0.68 -2.04 9.07
C MET A 73 0.99 -0.82 9.95
N ASP A 74 1.20 -1.00 11.26
CA ASP A 74 1.57 0.08 12.16
C ASP A 74 2.89 0.78 11.74
N ALA A 75 3.90 0.00 11.36
CA ALA A 75 5.16 0.54 10.88
C ALA A 75 4.98 1.38 9.60
N ILE A 76 4.12 0.95 8.66
CA ILE A 76 3.84 1.71 7.43
C ILE A 76 3.07 3.01 7.73
N MET A 77 2.13 2.98 8.67
CA MET A 77 1.38 4.18 9.08
C MET A 77 2.28 5.26 9.68
N HIS A 78 3.50 4.95 10.13
CA HIS A 78 4.49 5.96 10.51
C HIS A 78 5.13 6.69 9.30
N ILE A 79 4.94 6.19 8.07
CA ILE A 79 5.56 6.69 6.85
C ILE A 79 4.50 7.30 5.92
N CYS A 80 3.44 6.56 5.60
CA CYS A 80 2.46 6.91 4.58
C CYS A 80 1.06 6.40 4.90
N ASP A 81 0.07 6.83 4.11
CA ASP A 81 -1.31 6.37 4.27
C ASP A 81 -1.45 4.90 3.86
N VAL A 82 -2.44 4.19 4.41
CA VAL A 82 -2.73 2.78 4.08
C VAL A 82 -4.17 2.63 3.61
N GLU A 83 -4.35 2.07 2.43
CA GLU A 83 -5.63 1.90 1.77
C GLU A 83 -5.90 0.44 1.48
N PHE A 84 -6.97 -0.12 2.03
CA PHE A 84 -7.42 -1.47 1.74
C PHE A 84 -8.47 -1.49 0.64
N VAL A 85 -8.35 -2.45 -0.29
CA VAL A 85 -9.36 -2.71 -1.31
C VAL A 85 -10.52 -3.51 -0.73
N ARG A 86 -10.27 -4.57 0.05
CA ARG A 86 -11.30 -5.45 0.62
C ARG A 86 -11.05 -5.82 2.10
N PRO A 87 -11.99 -5.53 3.01
CA PRO A 87 -13.03 -4.50 2.85
C PRO A 87 -12.41 -3.12 2.53
N ARG A 88 -13.16 -2.21 1.90
CA ARG A 88 -12.65 -0.86 1.60
C ARG A 88 -12.43 -0.10 2.92
N MET A 89 -11.18 0.18 3.26
CA MET A 89 -10.81 0.89 4.49
C MET A 89 -9.62 1.81 4.23
N SER A 90 -9.60 2.98 4.85
CA SER A 90 -8.55 4.00 4.67
C SER A 90 -8.00 4.38 6.04
N PHE A 91 -6.68 4.39 6.16
CA PHE A 91 -5.96 4.83 7.35
C PHE A 91 -4.99 5.93 6.94
N ALA A 92 -5.15 7.09 7.54
CA ALA A 92 -4.16 8.15 7.41
C ALA A 92 -2.90 7.76 8.18
N ARG A 93 -1.74 8.17 7.67
CA ARG A 93 -0.48 8.09 8.40
C ARG A 93 -0.63 8.77 9.76
N TRP A 94 0.10 8.28 10.74
CA TRP A 94 0.19 8.89 12.05
C TRP A 94 0.69 10.32 11.90
N THR A 95 -0.18 11.27 12.21
CA THR A 95 0.23 12.66 12.42
C THR A 95 0.60 12.79 13.87
N VAL A 96 1.80 13.27 14.17
CA VAL A 96 2.12 13.75 15.52
C VAL A 96 1.33 15.05 15.70
N VAL A 97 0.05 14.91 16.06
CA VAL A 97 -0.68 16.00 16.70
C VAL A 97 -0.22 15.95 18.15
N GLY A 98 0.82 16.72 18.47
CA GLY A 98 1.22 16.94 19.86
C GLY A 98 0.07 17.54 20.67
N PRO A 99 0.04 17.34 21.99
CA PRO A 99 -0.85 18.07 22.87
C PRO A 99 -0.61 19.59 22.82
#